data_AF-A0AA42NR03-F1
#
_entry.id   AF-A0AA42NR03-F1
#
_cell.length_a   1.000
_cell.length_b   1.000
_cell.length_c   1.000
_cell.angle_alpha   90.00
_cell.angle_beta   90.00
_cell.angle_gamma   90.00
#
_symmetry.space_group_name_H-M   'P 1'
#
loop_
_entity.id
_entity.type
_entity.pdbx_description
1 polymer ?
#
loop_
_entity_poly.entity_id
_entity_poly.type
_entity_poly.pdbx_seq_one_letter_code
_entity_poly.pdbx_strand_id
1 'polypeptide(L)' 'MKHIYETGDGQFQHLNIPVPLDNTYLVVIVDKPKQKILGHYVLDLHPYPRH' A
#
# COMPACT_ATOMS: atom_id res chain seq x y z
N MET A 1 -13.50 3.70 -4.43
CA MET A 1 -12.08 3.50 -4.77
C MET A 1 -11.67 2.11 -4.31
N LYS A 2 -10.93 1.36 -5.12
CA LYS A 2 -10.45 0.02 -4.75
C LYS A 2 -9.09 0.20 -4.08
N HIS A 3 -9.03 0.05 -2.76
CA HIS A 3 -7.81 0.22 -1.93
C HIS A 3 -6.88 -1.00 -1.98
N ILE A 4 -7.05 -1.84 -3.00
CA ILE A 4 -6.39 -3.12 -3.15
C ILE A 4 -5.82 -3.14 -4.56
N TYR A 5 -4.50 -3.21 -4.64
CA TYR A 5 -3.77 -3.43 -5.89
C TYR A 5 -3.20 -4.84 -5.89
N GLU A 6 -3.18 -5.47 -7.07
CA GLU A 6 -2.70 -6.82 -7.27
C GLU A 6 -1.60 -6.79 -8.32
N THR A 7 -0.53 -7.55 -8.10
CA THR A 7 0.55 -7.69 -9.09
C THR A 7 0.02 -8.41 -10.33
N GLY A 8 0.66 -8.21 -11.49
CA GLY A 8 0.17 -8.79 -12.75
C GLY A 8 0.10 -10.33 -12.76
N ASP A 9 0.91 -10.99 -11.95
CA ASP A 9 0.91 -12.43 -11.75
C ASP A 9 0.00 -12.90 -10.60
N GLY A 10 -0.65 -11.95 -9.90
CA GLY A 10 -1.52 -12.24 -8.78
C GLY A 10 -0.83 -12.93 -7.61
N GLN A 11 0.49 -12.86 -7.46
CA GLN A 11 1.18 -13.44 -6.29
C GLN A 11 1.13 -12.51 -5.08
N PHE A 12 1.23 -11.21 -5.31
CA PHE A 12 1.24 -10.21 -4.26
C PHE A 12 0.04 -9.29 -4.32
N GLN A 13 -0.39 -8.86 -3.15
CA GLN A 13 -1.47 -7.90 -2.98
C GLN A 13 -1.00 -6.75 -2.09
N HIS A 14 -1.22 -5.53 -2.57
CA HIS A 14 -0.92 -4.30 -1.83
C HIS A 14 -2.23 -3.75 -1.28
N LEU A 15 -2.32 -3.68 0.04
CA LEU A 15 -3.46 -3.11 0.75
C LEU A 15 -3.11 -1.68 1.16
N ASN A 16 -3.80 -0.70 0.59
CA ASN A 16 -3.60 0.71 0.90
C ASN A 16 -4.58 1.14 1.99
N ILE A 17 -4.12 1.21 3.23
CA ILE A 17 -4.91 1.62 4.37
C ILE A 17 -4.76 3.14 4.53
N PRO A 18 -5.83 3.94 4.34
CA PRO A 18 -5.74 5.39 4.50
C PRO A 18 -5.43 5.74 5.95
N VAL A 19 -4.48 6.65 6.17
CA VAL A 19 -4.22 7.24 7.49
C VAL A 19 -5.16 8.45 7.65
N PRO A 20 -6.07 8.48 8.65
CA PRO A 20 -7.15 9.48 8.68
C PRO A 20 -6.73 10.95 8.80
N LEU A 21 -5.49 11.20 9.21
CA LEU A 21 -5.00 12.53 9.57
C LEU A 21 -4.13 13.16 8.48
N ASP A 22 -3.84 12.45 7.39
CA ASP A 22 -2.87 12.94 6.41
C ASP A 22 -3.03 12.30 5.03
N ASN A 23 -2.45 12.90 3.98
CA ASN A 23 -2.43 12.34 2.61
C ASN A 23 -1.43 11.17 2.48
N THR A 24 -1.43 10.27 3.46
CA THR A 24 -0.55 9.13 3.53
C THR A 24 -1.35 7.83 3.62
N TYR A 25 -0.77 6.77 3.09
CA TYR A 25 -1.31 5.42 3.17
C TYR A 25 -0.29 4.50 3.83
N LEU A 26 -0.76 3.66 4.76
CA LEU A 26 -0.01 2.48 5.14
C LEU A 26 -0.24 1.41 4.08
N VAL A 27 0.81 1.06 3.34
CA VAL A 27 0.75 -0.02 2.35
C VAL A 27 1.25 -1.30 2.98
N VAL A 28 0.43 -2.33 2.98
CA VAL A 28 0.79 -3.68 3.45
C VAL A 28 0.93 -4.61 2.26
N ILE A 29 2.04 -5.35 2.19
CA ILE A 29 2.30 -6.33 1.14
C ILE A 29 1.98 -7.73 1.65
N VAL A 30 1.05 -8.40 0.98
CA VAL A 30 0.65 -9.78 1.29
C VAL A 30 1.19 -10.72 0.19
N ASP A 31 1.94 -11.73 0.60
CA ASP A 31 2.25 -12.92 -0.20
C ASP A 31 1.07 -13.89 -0.06
N LYS A 32 0.23 -13.96 -1.10
CA LYS A 32 -0.99 -14.78 -1.08
C LYS A 32 -0.67 -16.27 -1.07
N PRO A 33 0.23 -16.81 -1.92
CA PRO A 33 0.57 -18.22 -1.89
C PRO A 33 1.08 -18.69 -0.53
N LYS A 34 1.94 -17.90 0.12
CA LYS A 34 2.48 -18.25 1.44
C LYS A 34 1.58 -17.84 2.60
N GLN A 35 0.48 -17.15 2.35
CA GLN A 35 -0.42 -16.58 3.36
C GLN A 35 0.33 -15.76 4.42
N LYS A 36 1.26 -14.90 3.98
CA LYS A 36 2.14 -14.14 4.87
C LYS A 36 2.15 -12.66 4.52
N ILE A 37 2.28 -11.83 5.56
CA ILE A 37 2.62 -10.42 5.38
C ILE A 37 4.13 -10.34 5.21
N LEU A 38 4.58 -9.77 4.09
CA LEU A 38 6.01 -9.59 3.82
C LEU A 38 6.55 -8.32 4.48
N GLY A 39 5.70 -7.32 4.64
CA GLY A 39 6.09 -6.05 5.23
C GLY A 39 5.10 -4.95 4.92
N HIS A 40 5.53 -3.73 5.21
CA HIS A 40 4.75 -2.52 5.00
C HIS A 40 5.65 -1.34 4.68
N TYR A 41 5.08 -0.33 4.03
CA TYR A 41 5.72 0.96 3.82
C TYR A 41 4.68 2.09 3.88
N VAL A 42 5.14 3.30 4.17
CA VAL A 42 4.29 4.50 4.12
C VAL A 42 4.39 5.09 2.73
N LEU A 43 3.25 5.22 2.06
CA LEU A 43 3.12 5.95 0.80
C LEU A 43 2.66 7.36 1.12
N ASP A 44 3.55 8.31 0.93
CA ASP A 44 3.26 9.74 1.04
C ASP A 44 2.82 10.29 -0.32
N LEU A 45 1.63 10.87 -0.39
CA LEU A 45 1.07 11.49 -1.59
C LEU A 45 1.15 13.03 -1.55
N HIS A 46 1.85 13.62 -0.59
CA HIS A 46 2.08 15.05 -0.63
C HIS A 46 2.84 15.43 -1.89
N PRO A 47 2.42 16.50 -2.59
CA PRO A 47 3.29 17.11 -3.58
C PRO A 47 4.57 17.56 -2.85
N TYR A 48 5.74 17.31 -3.45
CA TYR A 48 7.02 17.83 -2.97
C TYR A 48 6.88 19.29 -2.51
N PRO A 49 7.58 19.71 -1.44
CA PRO A 49 7.50 21.09 -0.97
C PRO A 49 7.78 22.02 -2.16
N ARG A 50 6.77 22.80 -2.54
CA ARG A 50 7.00 23.96 -3.40
C ARG A 50 7.82 24.91 -2.56
N HIS A 51 9.09 25.04 -2.93
CA HIS A 51 9.98 26.10 -2.44
C HIS A 51 9.33 27.47 -2.58
#